data_AF-A0A8W8KR48-F1
#
_entry.id   AF-A0A8W8KR48-F1
#
_cell.length_a   1.000
_cell.length_b   1.000
_cell.length_c   1.000
_cell.angle_alpha   90.00
_cell.angle_beta   90.00
_cell.angle_gamma   90.00
#
_symmetry.space_group_name_H-M   'P 1'
#
loop_
_entity.id
_entity.type
_entity.pdbx_description
1 polymer ?
#
loop_
_entity_poly.entity_id
_entity_poly.type
_entity_poly.pdbx_seq_one_letter_code
_entity_poly.pdbx_strand_id
1 'polypeptide(L)'
;TRCVRQDNCNKPCYAFEQLVYIPYESKLIKPEMLTKSQVSWLKDYYKMVEKLVIPELNARNDTRAIKWLTDRTNTFFFGLKLIPLFQIRICIMFIIFIVCLYSLFLHVTSTS
;
A
#
# COMPACT_ATOMS: atom_id res chain seq x y z
N THR A 1 -10.91 -17.57 -18.01
CA THR A 1 -12.39 -17.66 -18.07
C THR A 1 -12.94 -17.21 -16.72
N ARG A 2 -13.57 -16.03 -16.63
CA ARG A 2 -14.09 -15.47 -15.37
C ARG A 2 -15.60 -15.66 -15.36
N CYS A 3 -16.12 -16.59 -14.56
CA CYS A 3 -17.55 -16.64 -14.24
C CYS A 3 -17.85 -15.45 -13.34
N VAL A 4 -18.34 -14.36 -13.93
CA VAL A 4 -18.93 -13.26 -13.19
C VAL A 4 -20.19 -13.84 -12.54
N ARG A 5 -20.38 -13.64 -11.22
CA ARG A 5 -21.65 -13.93 -10.56
C ARG A 5 -22.72 -13.10 -11.26
N GLN A 6 -23.44 -13.75 -12.16
CA GLN A 6 -24.65 -13.25 -12.77
C GLN A 6 -25.63 -14.39 -12.58
N ASP A 7 -26.78 -14.07 -12.00
CA ASP A 7 -27.65 -14.93 -11.19
C ASP A 7 -28.35 -16.08 -11.94
N ASN A 8 -27.69 -16.73 -12.90
CA ASN A 8 -28.25 -17.88 -13.59
C ASN A 8 -27.19 -18.81 -14.23
N CYS A 9 -26.16 -19.18 -13.49
CA CYS A 9 -25.23 -20.22 -13.92
C CYS A 9 -25.72 -21.61 -13.46
N ASN A 10 -26.43 -22.31 -14.36
CA ASN A 10 -26.92 -23.68 -14.13
C ASN A 10 -25.80 -24.76 -14.20
N LYS A 11 -24.53 -24.35 -14.05
CA LYS A 11 -23.34 -25.20 -14.13
C LYS A 11 -22.39 -24.84 -12.98
N PRO A 12 -21.71 -25.83 -12.37
CA PRO A 12 -20.74 -25.56 -11.31
C PRO A 12 -19.59 -24.71 -11.84
N CYS A 13 -19.23 -23.68 -11.09
CA CYS A 13 -18.07 -22.84 -11.35
C CYS A 13 -16.86 -23.38 -10.59
N TYR A 14 -15.71 -23.43 -11.24
CA TYR A 14 -14.45 -23.83 -10.63
C TYR A 14 -13.54 -22.63 -10.44
N ALA A 15 -12.72 -22.66 -9.40
CA ALA A 15 -11.70 -21.66 -9.12
C ALA A 15 -10.35 -22.35 -8.86
N PHE A 16 -9.28 -21.61 -9.04
CA PHE A 16 -7.95 -22.08 -8.68
C PHE A 16 -7.71 -21.90 -7.19
N GLU A 17 -7.18 -22.93 -6.55
CA GLU A 17 -6.59 -22.87 -5.24
C GLU A 17 -5.06 -22.80 -5.38
N GLN A 18 -4.44 -21.96 -4.57
CA GLN A 18 -3.00 -21.75 -4.61
C GLN A 18 -2.30 -22.71 -3.66
N LEU A 19 -1.29 -23.42 -4.17
CA LEU A 19 -0.49 -24.37 -3.37
C LEU A 19 0.83 -23.79 -2.88
N VAL A 20 1.33 -22.74 -3.56
CA VAL A 20 2.65 -22.15 -3.29
C VAL A 20 2.48 -20.81 -2.59
N TYR A 21 3.08 -20.67 -1.41
CA TYR A 21 2.98 -19.47 -0.57
C TYR A 21 4.34 -18.78 -0.44
N ILE A 22 4.69 -17.97 -1.44
CA ILE A 22 5.93 -17.18 -1.48
C ILE A 22 5.58 -15.77 -1.99
N PRO A 23 6.07 -14.69 -1.36
CA PRO A 23 5.78 -13.34 -1.83
C PRO A 23 6.40 -13.08 -3.20
N TYR A 24 5.74 -12.27 -4.02
CA TYR A 24 6.31 -11.82 -5.29
C TYR A 24 7.38 -10.74 -5.03
N GLU A 25 8.34 -10.62 -5.95
CA GLU A 25 9.37 -9.58 -5.87
C GLU A 25 8.77 -8.20 -6.17
N SER A 26 8.60 -7.38 -5.13
CA SER A 26 7.86 -6.11 -5.20
C SER A 26 8.48 -5.12 -6.19
N LYS A 27 9.79 -5.17 -6.41
CA LYS A 27 10.50 -4.29 -7.36
C LYS A 27 10.14 -4.54 -8.82
N LEU A 28 9.59 -5.72 -9.13
CA LEU A 28 9.18 -6.10 -10.48
C LEU A 28 7.71 -5.81 -10.77
N ILE A 29 6.96 -5.37 -9.74
CA ILE A 29 5.55 -5.04 -9.88
C ILE A 29 5.45 -3.52 -10.01
N LYS A 30 4.82 -3.06 -11.10
CA LYS A 30 4.46 -1.65 -11.32
C LYS A 30 3.03 -1.40 -10.80
N PRO A 31 2.83 -0.80 -9.61
CA PRO A 31 1.50 -0.70 -9.00
C PRO A 31 0.49 0.08 -9.86
N GLU A 32 0.96 1.04 -10.64
CA GLU A 32 0.18 1.83 -11.58
C GLU A 32 -0.44 1.00 -12.71
N MET A 33 0.09 -0.19 -12.98
CA MET A 33 -0.45 -1.12 -13.98
C MET A 33 -1.51 -2.07 -13.41
N LEU A 34 -1.76 -2.03 -12.09
CA LEU A 34 -2.69 -2.94 -11.44
C LEU A 34 -4.07 -2.31 -11.28
N THR A 35 -5.11 -3.09 -11.57
CA THR A 35 -6.48 -2.73 -11.21
C THR A 35 -6.67 -2.81 -9.70
N LYS A 36 -7.67 -2.09 -9.18
CA LYS A 36 -8.08 -2.18 -7.76
C LYS A 36 -8.34 -3.61 -7.31
N SER A 37 -8.92 -4.44 -8.19
CA SER A 37 -9.20 -5.86 -7.91
C SER A 37 -7.91 -6.67 -7.74
N GLN A 38 -6.89 -6.43 -8.56
CA GLN A 38 -5.60 -7.11 -8.47
C GLN A 38 -4.80 -6.64 -7.25
N VAL A 39 -4.88 -5.35 -6.90
CA VAL A 39 -4.30 -4.82 -5.66
C VAL A 39 -4.93 -5.49 -4.44
N SER A 40 -6.26 -5.61 -4.41
CA SER A 40 -6.96 -6.29 -3.31
C SER A 40 -6.57 -7.76 -3.24
N TRP A 41 -6.56 -8.46 -4.38
CA TRP A 41 -6.15 -9.86 -4.43
C TRP A 41 -4.72 -10.07 -3.94
N LEU A 42 -3.77 -9.22 -4.35
CA LEU A 42 -2.38 -9.30 -3.93
C LEU A 42 -2.23 -9.06 -2.41
N LYS A 43 -3.03 -8.14 -1.85
CA LYS A 43 -3.09 -7.90 -0.41
C LYS A 43 -3.54 -9.14 0.35
N ASP A 44 -4.61 -9.77 -0.12
CA ASP A 44 -5.18 -10.95 0.53
C ASP A 44 -4.24 -12.15 0.38
N TYR A 45 -3.56 -12.27 -0.76
CA TYR A 45 -2.50 -13.25 -0.98
C TYR A 45 -1.36 -13.10 0.03
N TYR A 46 -0.79 -11.90 0.20
CA TYR A 46 0.31 -11.71 1.16
C TYR A 46 -0.09 -11.97 2.61
N LYS A 47 -1.31 -11.62 3.02
CA LYS A 47 -1.85 -12.02 4.33
C LYS A 47 -1.92 -13.54 4.48
N MET A 48 -2.31 -14.25 3.43
CA MET A 48 -2.38 -15.71 3.44
C MET A 48 -0.99 -16.33 3.55
N VAL A 49 0.00 -15.80 2.81
CA VAL A 49 1.40 -16.22 2.91
C VAL A 49 1.92 -16.03 4.33
N GLU A 50 1.73 -14.86 4.93
CA GLU A 50 2.15 -14.63 6.33
C GLU A 50 1.47 -15.60 7.30
N LYS A 51 0.15 -15.74 7.18
CA LYS A 51 -0.64 -16.62 8.05
C LYS A 51 -0.17 -18.07 8.03
N LEU A 52 0.24 -18.58 6.86
CA LEU A 52 0.62 -19.98 6.69
C LEU A 52 2.13 -20.22 6.92
N VAL A 53 2.99 -19.29 6.51
CA VAL A 53 4.45 -19.50 6.50
C VAL A 53 5.10 -19.03 7.81
N ILE A 54 4.62 -17.95 8.44
CA ILE A 54 5.24 -17.44 9.69
C ILE A 54 5.22 -18.49 10.82
N PRO A 55 4.12 -19.23 11.06
CA PRO A 55 4.12 -20.29 12.08
C PRO A 55 5.19 -21.36 11.85
N GLU A 56 5.38 -21.78 10.59
CA GLU A 56 6.39 -22.78 10.21
C GLU A 56 7.83 -22.28 10.42
N LEU A 57 8.07 -20.98 10.16
CA LEU A 57 9.37 -20.36 10.41
C LEU A 57 9.62 -20.14 11.91
N ASN A 58 8.59 -19.79 12.67
CA ASN A 58 8.66 -19.66 14.13
C ASN A 58 9.01 -21.00 14.78
N ALA A 59 8.41 -22.10 14.31
CA ALA A 59 8.72 -23.44 14.80
C ALA A 59 10.21 -23.82 14.62
N ARG A 60 10.89 -23.19 13.65
CA ARG A 60 12.32 -23.37 13.36
C ARG A 60 13.21 -22.27 13.96
N ASN A 61 12.61 -21.28 14.62
CA ASN A 61 13.29 -20.08 15.12
C ASN A 61 14.09 -19.32 14.04
N ASP A 62 13.63 -19.34 12.77
CA ASP A 62 14.31 -18.65 11.67
C ASP A 62 13.85 -17.18 11.56
N THR A 63 14.35 -16.37 12.50
CA THR A 63 14.03 -14.92 12.58
C THR A 63 14.48 -14.15 11.35
N ARG A 64 15.53 -14.60 10.65
CA ARG A 64 16.00 -14.01 9.40
C ARG A 64 14.97 -14.20 8.29
N ALA A 65 14.46 -15.41 8.12
CA ALA A 65 13.44 -15.71 7.12
C ALA A 65 12.12 -14.96 7.42
N ILE A 66 11.73 -14.87 8.70
CA ILE A 66 10.54 -14.10 9.11
C ILE A 66 10.69 -12.63 8.75
N LYS A 67 11.85 -12.04 9.05
CA LYS A 67 12.14 -10.65 8.69
C LYS A 67 12.10 -10.45 7.17
N TRP A 68 12.77 -11.32 6.43
CA TRP A 68 12.79 -11.29 4.96
C TRP A 68 11.39 -11.37 4.35
N LEU A 69 10.52 -12.23 4.91
CA LEU A 69 9.15 -12.40 4.46
C LEU A 69 8.33 -11.14 4.72
N THR A 70 8.37 -10.66 5.96
CA THR A 70 7.66 -9.47 6.45
C THR A 70 8.04 -8.22 5.68
N ASP A 71 9.33 -8.05 5.35
CA ASP A 71 9.80 -6.90 4.56
C ASP A 71 9.16 -6.91 3.16
N ARG A 72 9.03 -8.07 2.52
CA ARG A 72 8.48 -8.20 1.15
C ARG A 72 6.97 -8.06 1.08
N THR A 73 6.25 -8.56 2.07
CA THR A 73 4.79 -8.48 2.13
C THR A 73 4.31 -7.07 2.51
N ASN A 74 5.08 -6.33 3.31
CA ASN A 74 4.75 -4.95 3.70
C ASN A 74 5.11 -3.89 2.64
N THR A 75 6.18 -4.10 1.87
CA THR A 75 6.75 -3.07 0.96
C THR A 75 5.76 -2.60 -0.12
N PHE A 76 4.81 -3.45 -0.53
CA PHE A 76 3.87 -3.09 -1.61
C PHE A 76 2.96 -1.89 -1.27
N PHE A 77 2.69 -1.62 0.01
CA PHE A 77 1.72 -0.58 0.41
C PHE A 77 2.32 0.81 0.63
N PHE A 78 3.64 0.97 0.63
CA PHE A 78 4.25 2.26 0.92
C PHE A 78 4.20 3.26 -0.26
N GLY A 79 4.01 2.78 -1.50
CA GLY A 79 3.89 3.61 -2.71
C GLY A 79 2.51 4.27 -2.92
N LEU A 80 1.52 3.94 -2.08
CA LEU A 80 0.16 4.50 -2.12
C LEU A 80 -0.18 5.30 -0.86
N LYS A 81 0.82 5.97 -0.25
CA LYS A 81 0.50 7.10 0.61
C LYS A 81 -0.04 8.22 -0.27
N LEU A 82 -1.37 8.22 -0.46
CA LEU A 82 -2.13 9.46 -0.52
C LEU A 82 -1.56 10.34 0.58
N ILE A 83 -0.88 11.42 0.21
CA ILE A 83 -0.43 12.43 1.17
C ILE A 83 -1.69 12.76 1.99
N PRO A 84 -1.71 12.49 3.30
CA PRO A 84 -2.92 12.73 4.07
C PRO A 84 -3.27 14.21 3.89
N LEU A 85 -4.54 14.54 3.64
CA LEU A 85 -5.00 15.93 3.44
C LEU A 85 -4.50 16.89 4.53
N PHE A 86 -4.20 16.33 5.71
CA PHE A 86 -3.52 16.99 6.82
C PHE A 86 -2.18 17.64 6.44
N GLN A 87 -1.31 16.96 5.68
CA GLN A 87 -0.02 17.51 5.24
C GLN A 87 -0.20 18.67 4.24
N ILE A 88 -1.19 18.58 3.35
CA ILE A 88 -1.52 19.67 2.43
C ILE A 88 -2.01 20.91 3.19
N ARG A 89 -2.87 20.72 4.22
CA ARG A 89 -3.34 21.82 5.08
C ARG A 89 -2.19 22.50 5.82
N ILE A 90 -1.22 21.74 6.32
CA ILE A 90 -0.03 22.30 6.99
C ILE A 90 0.78 23.14 6.00
N CYS A 91 1.06 22.64 4.80
CA CYS A 91 1.80 23.39 3.78
C CYS A 91 1.09 24.71 3.41
N ILE A 92 -0.23 24.70 3.22
CA ILE A 92 -1.00 25.91 2.89
C ILE A 92 -0.90 26.94 4.03
N MET A 93 -1.02 26.50 5.29
CA MET A 93 -0.90 27.41 6.45
C MET A 93 0.50 28.01 6.58
N PHE A 94 1.55 27.23 6.32
CA PHE A 94 2.94 27.72 6.31
C PHE A 94 3.18 28.75 5.20
N ILE A 95 2.66 28.52 4.00
CA ILE A 95 2.79 29.47 2.88
C ILE A 95 2.08 30.79 3.22
N ILE A 96 0.86 30.74 3.75
CA ILE A 96 0.12 31.93 4.17
C ILE A 96 0.88 32.71 5.25
N PHE A 97 1.44 32.01 6.25
CA PHE A 97 2.21 32.64 7.31
C PHE A 97 3.45 33.37 6.78
N ILE A 98 4.19 32.74 5.86
CA ILE A 98 5.37 33.36 5.22
C ILE A 98 4.96 34.61 4.44
N VAL A 99 3.89 34.53 3.62
CA VAL A 99 3.38 35.70 2.87
C VAL A 99 2.98 36.83 3.82
N CYS A 100 2.26 36.54 4.90
CA CYS A 100 1.89 37.52 5.90
C CYS A 100 3.12 38.18 6.56
N LEU A 101 4.15 37.40 6.92
CA LEU A 101 5.38 37.94 7.48
C LEU A 101 6.11 38.86 6.50
N TYR A 102 6.20 38.48 5.23
CA TYR A 102 6.80 39.33 4.19
C TYR A 102 6.00 40.63 3.98
N SER A 103 4.67 40.56 3.96
CA SER A 103 3.83 41.76 3.86
C SER A 103 3.98 42.69 5.07
N LEU A 104 4.09 42.13 6.28
CA LEU A 104 4.32 42.91 7.50
C LEU A 104 5.71 43.57 7.47
N PHE A 105 6.73 42.84 7.05
CA PHE A 105 8.10 43.34 6.93
C PHE A 105 8.17 44.50 5.92
N LEU A 106 7.57 44.35 4.74
CA LEU A 106 7.49 45.42 3.73
C LEU A 106 6.77 46.66 4.25
N HIS A 107 5.66 46.48 4.98
CA HIS A 107 4.92 47.60 5.56
C HIS A 107 5.76 48.36 6.60
N VAL A 108 6.50 47.66 7.47
CA VAL A 108 7.37 48.30 8.48
C VAL A 108 8.48 49.11 7.82
N THR A 109 9.09 48.58 6.74
CA THR A 109 10.16 49.28 6.01
C THR A 109 9.69 50.48 5.18
N SER A 110 8.39 50.57 4.86
CA SER A 110 7.81 51.71 4.13
C SER A 110 7.39 52.86 5.04
N THR A 111 7.30 52.64 6.35
CA THR A 111 6.87 53.63 7.35
C THR A 111 8.03 54.27 8.13
N SER A 112 9.28 53.97 7.77
CA SER A 112 10.50 54.69 8.18
C SER A 112 11.03 55.50 7.02
#